data_AF-A0A0M3JPG9-F1
#
_entry.id   AF-A0A0M3JPG9-F1
#
_cell.length_a   1.000
_cell.length_b   1.000
_cell.length_c   1.000
_cell.angle_alpha   90.00
_cell.angle_beta   90.00
_cell.angle_gamma   90.00
#
_symmetry.space_group_name_H-M   'P 1'
#
loop_
_entity.id
_entity.type
_entity.pdbx_description
1 polymer ?
#
loop_
_entity_poly.entity_id
_entity_poly.type
_entity_poly.pdbx_seq_one_letter_code
_entity_poly.pdbx_strand_id
1 'polypeptide(L)' 'MREFNSELPTVVYKRGTDVIAATLEVADYVLSPQIAVERKSLDDLAQSLCNGRVFKQIDQVTVMMAFI' A
#
# COMPACT_ATOMS: atom_id res chain seq x y z
N MET A 1 -6.64 -0.84 -9.77
CA MET A 1 -7.80 0.09 -9.82
C MET A 1 -8.19 0.68 -8.46
N ARG A 2 -7.95 -0.01 -7.32
CA ARG A 2 -8.39 0.46 -5.98
C ARG A 2 -7.83 1.83 -5.59
N GLU A 3 -6.51 2.06 -5.70
CA GLU A 3 -5.95 3.36 -5.29
C GLU A 3 -6.01 4.47 -6.36
N PHE A 4 -6.29 4.15 -7.62
CA PHE A 4 -6.54 5.18 -8.65
C PHE A 4 -7.85 5.95 -8.42
N ASN A 5 -8.71 5.46 -7.52
CA ASN A 5 -9.92 6.16 -7.10
C ASN A 5 -9.66 7.16 -5.96
N SER A 6 -8.45 7.20 -5.38
CA SER A 6 -8.07 8.20 -4.40
C SER A 6 -7.32 9.37 -5.06
N GLU A 7 -7.27 10.51 -4.37
CA GLU A 7 -6.58 11.70 -4.88
C GLU A 7 -5.05 11.57 -4.81
N LEU A 8 -4.52 10.64 -3.99
CA LEU A 8 -3.11 10.59 -3.65
C LEU A 8 -2.21 10.33 -4.88
N PRO A 9 -2.49 9.33 -5.76
CA PRO A 9 -1.68 9.13 -6.97
C PRO A 9 -1.64 10.38 -7.84
N THR A 10 -2.76 11.10 -7.99
CA THR A 10 -2.83 12.33 -8.78
C THR A 10 -2.01 13.46 -8.18
N VAL A 11 -2.08 13.65 -6.86
CA VAL A 11 -1.31 14.70 -6.15
C VAL A 11 0.19 14.43 -6.26
N VAL A 12 0.60 13.18 -6.07
CA VAL A 12 2.01 12.75 -6.17
C VAL A 12 2.54 12.96 -7.59
N TYR A 13 1.76 12.57 -8.60
CA TYR A 13 2.10 12.82 -10.00
C TYR A 13 2.28 14.32 -10.31
N LYS A 14 1.33 15.16 -9.87
CA LYS A 14 1.41 16.62 -10.05
C LYS A 14 2.60 17.27 -9.35
N ARG A 15 3.18 16.62 -8.33
CA ARG A 15 4.40 17.07 -7.63
C ARG A 15 5.69 16.63 -8.34
N GLY A 16 5.59 15.95 -9.48
CA GLY A 16 6.74 15.57 -10.31
C GLY A 16 7.29 14.17 -10.03
N THR A 17 6.60 13.36 -9.22
CA THR A 17 6.95 11.95 -9.04
C THR A 17 6.28 11.12 -10.15
N ASP A 18 7.03 10.26 -10.82
CA ASP A 18 6.44 9.36 -11.79
C ASP A 18 5.57 8.30 -11.10
N VAL A 19 4.35 8.10 -11.60
CA VAL A 19 3.36 7.20 -11.00
C VAL A 19 3.00 6.16 -12.04
N ILE A 20 3.50 4.94 -11.82
CA ILE A 20 3.25 3.81 -12.70
C ILE A 20 2.02 3.06 -12.21
N ALA A 21 1.02 2.91 -13.07
CA ALA A 21 -0.16 2.12 -12.76
C ALA A 21 0.18 0.62 -12.79
N ALA A 22 0.11 -0.03 -11.63
CA ALA A 22 0.28 -1.46 -11.49
C ALA A 22 -0.87 -2.08 -10.69
N THR A 23 -1.13 -3.36 -10.92
CA THR A 23 -1.99 -4.15 -10.02
C THR A 23 -1.09 -4.90 -9.07
N LEU A 24 -1.13 -4.54 -7.79
CA LEU A 24 -0.37 -5.18 -6.74
C LEU A 24 -1.24 -6.21 -6.02
N GLU A 25 -0.67 -7.37 -5.72
CA GLU A 25 -1.36 -8.40 -4.92
C GLU A 25 -1.39 -8.05 -3.43
N VAL A 26 -0.36 -7.33 -2.95
CA VAL A 26 -0.22 -6.82 -1.58
C VAL A 26 0.32 -5.38 -1.61
N ALA A 27 0.06 -4.62 -0.53
CA ALA A 27 0.37 -3.19 -0.42
C ALA A 27 -0.38 -2.30 -1.42
N ASP A 28 -0.34 -0.99 -1.18
CA ASP A 28 -0.97 0.03 -2.03
C ASP A 28 0.05 0.73 -2.94
N TYR A 29 1.29 0.88 -2.47
CA TYR A 29 2.39 1.49 -3.21
C TYR A 29 3.71 0.73 -3.00
N VAL A 30 4.54 0.67 -4.04
CA VAL A 30 5.94 0.22 -3.96
C VAL A 30 6.81 1.40 -4.37
N LEU A 31 7.64 1.88 -3.45
CA LEU A 31 8.51 3.04 -3.66
C LEU A 31 9.91 2.62 -4.12
N SER A 32 10.35 1.45 -3.69
CA SER A 32 11.59 0.80 -4.12
C SER A 32 11.49 -0.72 -3.89
N PRO A 33 12.43 -1.54 -4.39
CA PRO A 33 12.43 -2.98 -4.13
C PRO A 33 12.43 -3.36 -2.64
N GLN A 34 12.84 -2.44 -1.75
CA GLN A 34 12.89 -2.67 -0.30
C GLN A 34 11.83 -1.87 0.48
N ILE A 35 11.03 -1.04 -0.19
CA ILE A 35 10.04 -0.17 0.47
C ILE A 35 8.67 -0.32 -0.19
N ALA A 36 7.74 -0.94 0.53
CA ALA A 36 6.32 -0.96 0.22
C ALA A 36 5.52 -0.20 1.28
N VAL A 37 4.40 0.37 0.87
CA VAL A 37 3.50 1.16 1.72
C VAL A 37 2.08 0.59 1.58
N GLU A 38 1.51 0.20 2.71
CA GLU A 38 0.07 -0.09 2.86
C GLU A 38 -0.59 1.17 3.42
N ARG A 39 -1.58 1.71 2.70
CA ARG A 39 -2.35 2.85 3.14
C ARG A 39 -3.59 2.35 3.90
N LYS A 40 -3.79 2.88 5.10
CA LYS A 40 -4.91 2.45 5.95
C LYS A 40 -5.57 3.66 6.60
N SER A 41 -6.90 3.71 6.58
CA SER A 41 -7.64 4.72 7.34
C SER A 41 -7.52 4.45 8.84
N LEU A 42 -7.76 5.48 9.66
CA LEU A 42 -7.71 5.33 11.12
C LEU A 42 -8.69 4.26 11.61
N ASP A 43 -9.92 4.24 11.07
CA ASP A 43 -10.94 3.27 11.45
C ASP A 43 -10.56 1.84 11.02
N ASP A 44 -10.04 1.64 9.81
CA ASP A 44 -9.58 0.32 9.35
C ASP A 44 -8.36 -0.14 10.16
N LEU A 45 -7.48 0.78 10.55
CA LEU A 45 -6.35 0.47 11.43
C LEU A 45 -6.83 0.04 12.82
N ALA A 46 -7.72 0.79 13.45
CA ALA A 46 -8.26 0.44 14.76
C ALA A 46 -8.96 -0.93 14.72
N GLN A 47 -9.82 -1.15 13.73
CA GLN A 47 -10.52 -2.43 13.58
C GLN A 47 -9.55 -3.59 13.28
N SER A 48 -8.57 -3.39 12.40
CA SER A 48 -7.59 -4.42 12.04
C SER A 48 -6.64 -4.78 13.18
N LEU A 49 -6.35 -3.84 14.07
CA LEU A 49 -5.64 -4.09 15.31
C LEU A 49 -6.51 -4.90 16.28
N CYS A 50 -7.77 -4.48 16.49
CA CYS A 50 -8.69 -5.16 17.39
C CYS A 50 -8.96 -6.63 16.98
N ASN A 51 -9.02 -6.92 15.69
CA ASN A 51 -9.27 -8.28 15.19
C ASN A 51 -8.01 -9.04 14.73
N GLY A 52 -6.82 -8.43 14.89
CA GLY A 52 -5.54 -9.02 14.50
C GLY A 52 -5.29 -9.18 12.99
N ARG A 53 -6.17 -8.68 12.12
CA ARG A 53 -6.00 -8.72 10.65
C ARG A 53 -4.70 -8.02 10.22
N VAL A 54 -4.30 -6.96 10.91
CA VAL A 54 -3.11 -6.16 10.55
C VAL A 54 -1.82 -7.00 10.54
N PHE A 55 -1.69 -7.97 11.44
CA PHE A 55 -0.49 -8.81 11.53
C PHE A 55 -0.34 -9.69 10.29
N LYS A 56 -1.45 -10.27 9.80
CA LYS A 56 -1.44 -11.05 8.56
C LYS A 56 -1.07 -10.20 7.35
N GLN A 57 -1.53 -8.94 7.32
CA GLN A 57 -1.20 -8.00 6.25
C GLN A 57 0.30 -7.67 6.25
N ILE A 58 0.88 -7.44 7.44
CA ILE A 58 2.32 -7.20 7.58
C ILE A 58 3.12 -8.39 7.06
N ASP A 59 2.79 -9.61 7.48
CA ASP A 59 3.48 -10.83 7.02
C ASP A 59 3.40 -10.99 5.50
N GLN A 60 2.22 -10.77 4.91
CA GLN A 60 2.02 -10.86 3.46
C GLN A 60 2.86 -9.83 2.69
N VAL A 61 2.91 -8.59 3.16
CA VAL A 61 3.74 -7.54 2.55
C VAL A 61 5.22 -7.90 2.68
N THR A 62 5.69 -8.30 3.85
CA THR A 62 7.09 -8.68 4.08
C THR A 62 7.52 -9.84 3.20
N VAL A 63 6.69 -10.87 3.05
CA VAL A 63 6.99 -12.02 2.19
C VAL A 63 7.10 -11.59 0.73
N MET A 64 6.14 -10.79 0.21
CA MET A 64 6.20 -10.34 -1.18
C MET A 64 7.43 -9.46 -1.45
N MET A 65 7.81 -8.58 -0.51
CA MET A 65 9.00 -7.74 -0.66
C MET A 65 10.29 -8.54 -0.82
N ALA A 66 10.34 -9.80 -0.39
CA ALA A 66 11.51 -10.66 -0.60
C ALA A 66 11.62 -11.21 -2.04
N PHE A 67 10.58 -11.08 -2.87
CA PHE A 67 10.52 -11.61 -4.23
C PHE A 67 10.57 -10.53 -5.32
N ILE A 68 10.53 -9.24 -4.94
CA ILE A 68 10.63 -8.07 -5.83
C ILE A 68 12.05 -7.52 -5.76
#